data_AF-E2B090-F1
#
_entry.id   AF-E2B090-F1
#
_cell.length_a   1.000
_cell.length_b   1.000
_cell.length_c   1.000
_cell.angle_alpha   90.00
_cell.angle_beta   90.00
_cell.angle_gamma   90.00
#
_symmetry.space_group_name_H-M   'P 1'
#
loop_
_entity.id
_entity.type
_entity.pdbx_description
1 polymer ?
#
loop_
_entity_poly.entity_id
_entity_poly.type
_entity_poly.pdbx_seq_one_letter_code
_entity_poly.pdbx_strand_id
1 'polypeptide(L)'
;RTKNFTEAEKMLLIELVQERRRILENKTTNNVSIKEKEDCWENLRMNFMSRSKGVIRTVQSLKTCWKIFKKGPKNNMLKRNRQFIK
;
A
#
# COMPACT_ATOMS: atom_id res chain seq x y z
N ARG A 1 -7.75 -18.06 10.37
CA ARG A 1 -8.31 -17.12 9.36
C ARG A 1 -7.73 -15.74 9.63
N THR A 2 -7.06 -15.11 8.67
CA THR A 2 -6.53 -13.74 8.83
C THR A 2 -7.70 -12.74 8.87
N LYS A 3 -7.68 -11.75 9.78
CA LYS A 3 -8.72 -10.72 9.86
C LYS A 3 -8.85 -9.99 8.53
N ASN A 4 -10.07 -9.70 8.07
CA ASN A 4 -10.26 -8.88 6.88
C ASN A 4 -9.71 -7.46 7.10
N PHE A 5 -9.33 -6.78 6.02
CA PHE A 5 -8.97 -5.36 6.08
C PHE A 5 -10.23 -4.51 6.26
N THR A 6 -10.27 -3.71 7.32
CA THR A 6 -11.27 -2.66 7.56
C THR A 6 -11.16 -1.54 6.53
N GLU A 7 -12.18 -0.70 6.41
CA GLU A 7 -12.13 0.44 5.49
C GLU A 7 -11.04 1.46 5.86
N ALA A 8 -10.84 1.72 7.15
CA ALA A 8 -9.76 2.59 7.63
C ALA A 8 -8.38 2.04 7.26
N GLU A 9 -8.14 0.75 7.48
CA GLU A 9 -6.89 0.08 7.06
C GLU A 9 -6.69 0.20 5.53
N LYS A 10 -7.76 0.02 4.75
CA LYS A 10 -7.69 0.14 3.29
C LYS A 10 -7.31 1.56 2.85
N MET A 11 -7.90 2.57 3.46
CA MET A 11 -7.59 3.99 3.19
C MET A 11 -6.14 4.32 3.56
N LEU A 12 -5.70 3.88 4.74
CA LEU A 12 -4.32 4.04 5.20
C LEU A 12 -3.32 3.38 4.24
N LEU A 13 -3.60 2.16 3.78
CA LEU A 13 -2.75 1.48 2.80
C LEU A 13 -2.66 2.28 1.49
N ILE A 14 -3.77 2.84 1.02
CA ILE A 14 -3.79 3.68 -0.19
C ILE A 14 -2.92 4.92 0.01
N GLU A 15 -3.10 5.64 1.11
CA GLU A 15 -2.32 6.84 1.46
C GLU A 15 -0.82 6.56 1.43
N LEU A 16 -0.38 5.56 2.20
CA LEU A 16 1.04 5.19 2.31
C LEU A 16 1.65 4.73 0.97
N VAL A 17 0.88 4.03 0.13
CA VAL A 17 1.33 3.63 -1.19
C VAL A 17 1.42 4.83 -2.13
N GLN A 18 0.50 5.79 -2.04
CA GLN A 18 0.55 7.01 -2.86
C GLN A 18 1.76 7.88 -2.52
N GLU A 19 2.08 8.05 -1.24
CA GLU A 19 3.30 8.77 -0.79
C GLU A 19 4.58 8.16 -1.40
N ARG A 20 4.59 6.83 -1.54
CA ARG A 20 5.75 6.06 -2.00
C ARG A 20 5.62 5.57 -3.45
N ARG A 21 4.65 6.12 -4.19
CA ARG A 21 4.26 5.67 -5.53
C ARG A 21 5.42 5.69 -6.51
N ARG A 22 6.31 6.69 -6.42
CA ARG A 22 7.48 6.83 -7.30
C ARG A 22 8.41 5.61 -7.26
N ILE A 23 8.55 4.99 -6.08
CA ILE A 23 9.39 3.80 -5.88
C ILE A 23 8.57 2.54 -6.20
N LEU A 24 7.37 2.43 -5.61
CA LEU A 24 6.55 1.21 -5.69
C LEU A 24 5.96 0.95 -7.09
N GLU A 25 5.66 1.99 -7.85
CA GLU A 25 5.16 1.89 -9.23
C GLU A 25 6.21 2.19 -10.30
N ASN A 26 7.50 2.24 -9.92
CA ASN A 26 8.58 2.36 -10.88
C ASN A 26 8.53 1.18 -11.87
N LYS A 27 8.64 1.47 -13.18
CA LYS A 27 8.67 0.45 -14.25
C LYS A 27 10.04 -0.23 -14.36
N THR A 28 11.09 0.32 -13.75
CA THR A 28 12.43 -0.28 -13.72
C THR A 28 12.42 -1.61 -12.97
N THR A 29 13.12 -2.59 -13.54
CA THR A 29 13.23 -3.98 -13.03
C THR A 29 14.69 -4.44 -13.05
N ASN A 30 15.59 -3.63 -12.49
CA ASN A 30 16.96 -4.08 -12.18
C ASN A 30 17.06 -4.53 -10.72
N ASN A 31 18.11 -5.28 -10.36
CA ASN A 31 18.26 -5.83 -9.00
C ASN A 31 18.22 -4.75 -7.90
N VAL A 32 18.76 -3.56 -8.18
CA VAL A 32 18.71 -2.41 -7.26
C VAL A 32 17.25 -1.98 -7.02
N SER A 33 16.49 -1.75 -8.09
CA SER A 33 15.08 -1.33 -8.01
C SER A 33 14.17 -2.38 -7.38
N ILE A 34 14.51 -3.67 -7.49
CA ILE A 34 13.77 -4.75 -6.82
C ILE A 34 13.97 -4.62 -5.31
N LYS A 35 15.23 -4.53 -4.86
CA LYS A 35 15.55 -4.37 -3.44
C LYS A 35 14.96 -3.09 -2.85
N GLU A 36 15.07 -1.97 -3.56
CA GLU A 36 14.46 -0.70 -3.15
C GLU A 36 12.94 -0.80 -2.98
N LYS A 37 12.25 -1.53 -3.88
CA LYS A 37 10.80 -1.78 -3.74
C LYS A 37 10.51 -2.65 -2.52
N GLU A 38 11.32 -3.68 -2.26
CA GLU A 38 11.16 -4.56 -1.10
C GLU A 38 11.35 -3.81 0.21
N ASP A 39 12.43 -3.05 0.34
CA ASP A 39 12.71 -2.20 1.51
C ASP A 39 11.61 -1.15 1.70
N CYS A 40 11.12 -0.55 0.61
CA CYS A 40 10.01 0.39 0.64
C CYS A 40 8.72 -0.26 1.16
N TRP A 41 8.43 -1.50 0.76
CA TRP A 41 7.28 -2.25 1.26
C TRP A 41 7.41 -2.63 2.74
N GLU A 42 8.60 -2.99 3.23
CA GLU A 42 8.81 -3.29 4.64
C GLU A 42 8.65 -2.03 5.50
N ASN A 43 9.22 -0.91 5.07
CA ASN A 43 9.02 0.38 5.72
C ASN A 43 7.55 0.81 5.75
N LEU A 44 6.84 0.61 4.63
CA LEU A 44 5.40 0.86 4.54
C LEU A 44 4.64 -0.02 5.53
N ARG A 45 4.98 -1.31 5.64
CA ARG A 45 4.38 -2.22 6.60
C ARG A 45 4.56 -1.75 8.03
N MET A 46 5.77 -1.32 8.42
CA MET A 46 6.02 -0.82 9.77
C MET A 46 5.16 0.40 10.09
N ASN A 47 5.08 1.37 9.17
CA ASN A 47 4.22 2.55 9.32
C ASN A 47 2.74 2.19 9.36
N PHE A 48 2.32 1.23 8.53
CA PHE A 48 0.96 0.71 8.56
C PHE A 48 0.61 0.08 9.91
N MET A 49 1.49 -0.75 10.45
CA MET A 49 1.26 -1.45 11.73
C MET A 49 1.20 -0.47 12.91
N SER A 50 2.06 0.56 12.93
CA SER A 50 2.02 1.58 13.98
C SER A 50 0.72 2.39 13.95
N ARG A 51 0.18 2.68 12.76
CA ARG A 51 -1.07 3.44 12.57
C ARG A 51 -2.34 2.58 12.67
N SER A 52 -2.24 1.26 12.52
CA SER A 52 -3.40 0.33 12.49
C SER A 52 -3.78 -0.26 13.85
N LYS A 53 -3.56 0.47 14.95
CA LYS A 53 -3.90 0.03 16.32
C LYS A 53 -3.36 -1.38 16.67
N GLY A 54 -2.14 -1.70 16.22
CA GLY A 54 -1.47 -2.96 16.55
C GLY A 54 -1.88 -4.17 15.71
N VAL A 55 -2.61 -3.99 14.58
CA VAL A 55 -2.89 -5.11 13.67
C VAL A 55 -1.61 -5.52 12.93
N ILE A 56 -1.18 -6.77 13.15
CA ILE A 56 -0.03 -7.34 12.46
C ILE A 56 -0.42 -7.75 11.03
N ARG A 57 0.21 -7.12 10.04
CA ARG A 57 0.08 -7.46 8.61
C ARG A 57 1.45 -7.80 8.06
N THR A 58 1.51 -8.77 7.14
CA THR A 58 2.74 -9.07 6.40
C THR A 58 2.82 -8.22 5.12
N VAL A 59 4.01 -7.98 4.59
CA VAL A 59 4.19 -7.29 3.30
C VAL A 59 3.36 -7.96 2.19
N GLN A 60 3.32 -9.29 2.15
CA GLN A 60 2.54 -10.03 1.16
C GLN A 60 1.04 -9.74 1.25
N SER A 61 0.50 -9.59 2.47
CA SER A 61 -0.91 -9.23 2.66
C SER A 61 -1.22 -7.82 2.14
N LEU A 62 -0.32 -6.86 2.36
CA LEU A 62 -0.44 -5.48 1.86
C LEU A 62 -0.33 -5.43 0.34
N LYS A 63 0.66 -6.12 -0.25
CA LYS A 63 0.83 -6.26 -1.70
C LYS A 63 -0.40 -6.87 -2.37
N THR A 64 -0.97 -7.92 -1.76
CA THR A 64 -2.18 -8.58 -2.26
C THR A 64 -3.39 -7.66 -2.20
N CYS A 65 -3.58 -6.97 -1.07
CA CYS A 65 -4.63 -5.98 -0.89
C CYS A 65 -4.52 -4.87 -1.94
N TRP A 66 -3.32 -4.30 -2.12
CA TRP A 66 -3.04 -3.29 -3.14
C TRP A 66 -3.30 -3.77 -4.57
N LYS A 67 -2.91 -5.02 -4.92
CA LYS A 67 -3.19 -5.61 -6.22
C LYS A 67 -4.71 -5.72 -6.48
N ILE A 68 -5.48 -6.13 -5.47
CA ILE A 68 -6.95 -6.16 -5.55
C ILE A 68 -7.49 -4.74 -5.73
N PHE A 69 -6.96 -3.75 -5.00
CA PHE A 69 -7.33 -2.34 -5.17
C PHE A 69 -7.11 -1.82 -6.58
N LYS A 70 -5.95 -2.13 -7.18
CA LYS A 70 -5.62 -1.69 -8.54
C LYS A 70 -6.52 -2.32 -9.61
N LYS A 71 -6.98 -3.56 -9.39
CA LYS A 71 -7.81 -4.30 -10.35
C LYS A 71 -9.31 -4.10 -10.14
N GLY A 72 -9.74 -3.72 -8.95
CA GLY A 72 -11.15 -3.63 -8.60
C GLY A 72 -11.84 -2.35 -9.11
N PRO A 73 -13.18 -2.37 -9.25
CA PRO A 73 -13.98 -1.18 -9.62
C PRO A 73 -13.88 -0.04 -8.58
N LYS A 74 -13.35 -0.33 -7.38
CA LYS A 74 -13.02 0.64 -6.31
C LYS A 74 -11.87 1.59 -6.65
N ASN A 75 -11.32 1.55 -7.86
CA ASN A 75 -10.41 2.57 -8.39
C ASN A 75 -10.99 4.01 -8.30
N ASN A 76 -12.31 4.14 -8.12
CA ASN A 76 -12.94 5.42 -7.78
C ASN A 76 -12.41 6.06 -6.48
N MET A 77 -11.93 5.27 -5.50
CA MET A 77 -11.32 5.82 -4.27
C MET A 77 -9.93 6.41 -4.52
N LEU A 78 -9.14 5.82 -5.43
CA LEU A 78 -7.86 6.40 -5.89
C LEU A 78 -8.07 7.72 -6.64
N LYS A 79 -9.17 7.84 -7.39
CA LYS A 79 -9.59 9.09 -8.01
C LYS A 79 -10.03 10.14 -6.99
N ARG A 80 -10.61 9.71 -5.86
CA ARG A 80 -11.09 10.58 -4.78
C ARG A 80 -9.95 11.12 -3.91
N ASN A 81 -8.96 10.30 -3.57
CA ASN A 81 -7.78 10.75 -2.80
C ASN A 81 -6.84 11.70 -3.58
N ARG A 82 -6.94 11.76 -4.92
CA ARG A 82 -6.24 12.80 -5.70
C ARG A 82 -6.76 14.21 -5.45
N GLN A 83 -7.97 14.37 -4.93
CA GLN A 83 -8.56 15.70 -4.67
C GLN A 83 -8.23 16.25 -3.28
N PHE A 84 -7.78 15.40 -2.34
CA PHE A 84 -7.49 15.79 -0.96
C PHE A 84 -6.00 16.02 -0.69
N ILE A 85 -5.12 15.70 -1.63
CA ILE A 85 -3.70 16.08 -1.60
C ILE A 85 -3.50 17.23 -2.59
N LYS A 86 -3.93 18.43 -2.20
CA LYS A 86 -3.62 19.71 -2.84
C LYS A 86 -3.20 20.69 -1.76
#